data_AF-A0A8A2U8G3-F1
#
_entry.id   AF-A0A8A2U8G3-F1
#
_cell.length_a   1.000
_cell.length_b   1.000
_cell.length_c   1.000
_cell.angle_alpha   90.00
_cell.angle_beta   90.00
_cell.angle_gamma   90.00
#
_symmetry.space_group_name_H-M   'P 1'
#
loop_
_entity.id
_entity.type
_entity.pdbx_description
1 polymer ?
#
loop_
_entity_poly.entity_id
_entity_poly.type
_entity_poly.pdbx_seq_one_letter_code
_entity_poly.pdbx_strand_id
1 'polypeptide(L)'
;MSSALTVASTLLYHGYDGTSGFTGFANEGTWIIFAVILVPVYIMIAAWFLGEPRDTKSGLLGVSYLVGLTTSMWVGMFVLTMLIGFVFYGGVPEPFSSVGPP
;
A
#
# COMPACT_ATOMS: atom_id res chain seq x y z
N MET A 1 3.50 -43.99 -1.92
CA MET A 1 3.64 -42.58 -2.36
C MET A 1 4.78 -41.97 -1.57
N SER A 2 5.76 -41.36 -2.25
CA SER A 2 7.06 -40.98 -1.67
C SER A 2 6.91 -39.87 -0.64
N SER A 3 7.39 -40.09 0.58
CA SER A 3 7.38 -39.13 1.70
C SER A 3 8.07 -37.80 1.35
N ALA A 4 9.04 -37.82 0.45
CA ALA A 4 9.69 -36.61 -0.06
C ALA A 4 8.72 -35.72 -0.86
N LEU A 5 7.79 -36.32 -1.62
CA LEU A 5 6.79 -35.58 -2.38
C LEU A 5 5.77 -34.92 -1.46
N THR A 6 5.39 -35.59 -0.37
CA THR A 6 4.48 -35.06 0.66
C THR A 6 5.11 -33.88 1.42
N VAL A 7 6.39 -33.98 1.79
CA VAL A 7 7.09 -32.87 2.46
C VAL A 7 7.24 -31.67 1.52
N ALA A 8 7.61 -31.92 0.25
CA ALA A 8 7.68 -30.86 -0.75
C ALA A 8 6.30 -30.20 -0.97
N SER A 9 5.23 -30.97 -1.10
CA SER A 9 3.87 -30.42 -1.26
C SER A 9 3.42 -29.63 -0.03
N THR A 10 3.76 -30.04 1.19
CA THR A 10 3.39 -29.30 2.40
C THR A 10 4.14 -27.97 2.54
N LEU A 11 5.41 -27.91 2.10
CA LEU A 11 6.18 -26.67 2.12
C LEU A 11 5.77 -25.71 0.99
N LEU A 12 5.45 -26.24 -0.19
CA LEU A 12 4.97 -25.45 -1.35
C LEU A 12 3.49 -25.04 -1.22
N TYR A 13 2.66 -25.87 -0.60
CA TYR A 13 1.26 -25.63 -0.27
C TYR A 13 1.10 -25.62 1.25
N HIS A 14 1.73 -24.63 1.88
CA HIS A 14 1.69 -24.36 3.33
C HIS A 14 0.34 -23.85 3.86
N GLY A 15 -0.73 -23.88 3.06
CA GLY A 15 -2.09 -23.49 3.48
C GLY A 15 -2.32 -21.99 3.69
N TYR A 16 -1.26 -21.18 3.73
CA TYR A 16 -1.34 -19.72 3.59
C TYR A 16 -1.17 -19.37 2.12
N ASP A 17 -2.24 -18.93 1.49
CA ASP A 17 -2.18 -18.36 0.15
C ASP A 17 -1.86 -16.88 0.28
N GLY A 18 -1.04 -16.31 -0.62
CA GLY A 18 -0.72 -14.87 -0.60
C GLY A 18 -1.97 -13.98 -0.74
N THR A 19 -3.08 -14.60 -1.14
CA THR A 19 -4.40 -14.00 -1.30
C THR A 19 -5.48 -14.59 -0.37
N SER A 20 -5.12 -15.42 0.61
CA SER A 20 -6.09 -15.94 1.58
C SER A 20 -6.42 -14.88 2.63
N GLY A 21 -7.70 -14.52 2.77
CA GLY A 21 -8.17 -13.55 3.77
C GLY A 21 -8.60 -12.20 3.18
N PHE A 22 -8.49 -11.13 3.97
CA PHE A 22 -8.83 -9.78 3.51
C PHE A 22 -7.66 -9.20 2.69
N THR A 23 -7.72 -9.34 1.37
CA THR A 23 -6.65 -8.92 0.45
C THR A 23 -6.80 -7.49 -0.09
N GLY A 24 -7.90 -6.81 0.27
CA GLY A 24 -8.13 -5.42 -0.11
C GLY A 24 -7.09 -4.48 0.50
N PHE A 25 -7.09 -3.22 0.05
CA PHE A 25 -6.13 -2.21 0.52
C PHE A 25 -6.04 -2.13 2.05
N ALA A 26 -7.13 -2.36 2.80
CA ALA A 26 -7.12 -2.41 4.27
C ALA A 26 -6.73 -3.78 4.88
N ASN A 27 -5.68 -4.43 4.38
CA ASN A 27 -5.17 -5.70 4.94
C ASN A 27 -4.32 -5.50 6.21
N GLU A 28 -3.88 -6.60 6.84
CA GLU A 28 -3.04 -6.59 8.04
C GLU A 28 -1.74 -5.80 7.85
N GLY A 29 -1.08 -5.95 6.70
CA GLY A 29 0.13 -5.21 6.35
C GLY A 29 -0.09 -3.70 6.23
N THR A 30 -1.20 -3.28 5.62
CA THR A 30 -1.58 -1.86 5.55
C THR A 30 -1.82 -1.29 6.95
N TRP A 31 -2.49 -2.03 7.81
CA TRP A 31 -2.68 -1.61 9.21
C TRP A 31 -1.34 -1.47 9.94
N ILE A 32 -0.40 -2.40 9.76
CA ILE A 32 0.93 -2.29 10.36
C ILE A 32 1.66 -1.04 9.87
N ILE A 33 1.65 -0.77 8.57
CA ILE A 33 2.34 0.39 7.99
C ILE A 33 1.69 1.69 8.48
N PHE A 34 0.38 1.85 8.31
CA PHE A 34 -0.32 3.09 8.60
C PHE A 34 -0.59 3.34 10.07
N ALA A 35 -0.78 2.31 10.90
CA ALA A 35 -1.11 2.49 12.32
C ALA A 35 0.09 2.36 13.25
N VAL A 36 1.14 1.60 12.88
CA VAL A 36 2.29 1.36 13.77
C VAL A 36 3.55 2.05 13.24
N ILE A 37 3.92 1.78 12.00
CA ILE A 37 5.18 2.31 11.44
C ILE A 37 5.11 3.82 11.25
N LEU A 38 3.96 4.35 10.84
CA LEU A 38 3.75 5.79 10.62
C LEU A 38 3.53 6.60 11.90
N VAL A 39 3.49 5.97 13.09
CA VAL A 39 3.29 6.66 14.38
C VAL A 39 4.26 7.83 14.60
N PRO A 40 5.59 7.70 14.38
CA PRO A 40 6.52 8.80 14.58
C PRO A 40 6.22 10.00 13.68
N VAL A 41 5.72 9.76 12.46
CA VAL A 41 5.34 10.83 11.52
C VAL A 41 4.10 11.57 12.02
N TYR A 42 3.10 10.86 12.54
CA TYR A 42 1.93 11.50 13.14
C TYR A 42 2.31 12.35 14.35
N ILE A 43 3.18 11.83 15.21
CA ILE A 43 3.69 12.57 16.37
C ILE A 43 4.47 13.81 15.92
N MET A 44 5.32 13.69 14.91
CA MET A 44 6.05 14.82 14.33
C MET A 44 5.10 15.90 13.81
N ILE A 45 4.09 15.52 13.02
CA ILE A 45 3.10 16.47 12.48
C ILE A 45 2.31 17.10 13.62
N ALA A 46 1.86 16.33 14.60
CA ALA A 46 1.17 16.84 15.78
C ALA A 46 2.04 17.85 16.55
N ALA A 47 3.34 17.56 16.71
CA ALA A 47 4.29 18.44 17.38
C ALA A 47 4.46 19.79 16.67
N TRP A 48 4.31 19.87 15.34
CA TRP A 48 4.37 21.14 14.61
C TRP A 48 3.23 22.11 14.99
N PHE A 49 2.08 21.59 15.43
CA PHE A 49 0.90 22.40 15.78
C PHE A 49 0.67 22.52 17.29
N LEU A 50 1.11 21.54 18.06
CA LEU A 50 0.92 21.48 19.52
C LEU A 50 2.15 21.92 20.32
N GLY A 51 3.35 21.94 19.73
CA GLY A 51 4.58 22.33 20.41
C GLY A 51 4.81 23.85 20.42
N GLU A 52 5.48 24.35 21.46
CA GLU A 52 5.94 25.75 21.53
C GLU A 52 7.45 25.85 21.23
N PRO A 53 7.92 26.86 20.48
CA PRO A 53 7.13 27.89 19.78
C PRO A 53 6.47 27.35 18.49
N ARG A 54 5.20 27.72 18.25
CA ARG A 54 4.44 27.31 17.05
C ARG A 54 4.38 28.38 15.97
N ASP A 55 4.58 27.95 14.72
CA ASP A 55 4.24 28.72 13.51
C ASP A 55 3.36 27.85 12.60
N THR A 56 2.05 28.08 12.68
CA THR A 56 1.05 27.33 11.91
C THR A 56 1.24 27.49 10.40
N LYS A 57 1.78 28.62 9.93
CA LYS A 57 1.99 28.85 8.49
C LYS A 57 3.09 27.94 7.96
N SER A 58 4.21 27.88 8.65
CA SER A 58 5.31 26.97 8.32
C SER A 58 4.90 25.50 8.46
N GLY A 59 4.15 25.15 9.52
CA GLY A 59 3.60 23.81 9.70
C GLY A 59 2.67 23.38 8.57
N LEU A 60 1.75 24.26 8.14
CA LEU A 60 0.84 23.98 7.04
C LEU A 60 1.57 23.84 5.70
N LEU A 61 2.59 24.67 5.45
CA LEU A 61 3.46 24.53 4.27
C LEU A 61 4.15 23.16 4.29
N GLY A 62 4.74 22.75 5.41
CA GLY A 62 5.36 21.43 5.56
C GLY A 62 4.38 20.28 5.28
N VAL A 63 3.16 20.34 5.85
CA VAL A 63 2.12 19.33 5.61
C VAL A 63 1.72 19.29 4.13
N SER A 64 1.58 20.44 3.49
CA SER A 64 1.24 20.52 2.07
C SER A 64 2.30 19.86 1.18
N TYR A 65 3.59 20.04 1.51
CA TYR A 65 4.68 19.35 0.81
C TYR A 65 4.66 17.85 1.05
N LEU A 66 4.46 17.39 2.30
CA LEU A 66 4.40 15.96 2.62
C LEU A 66 3.25 15.27 1.88
N VAL A 67 2.05 15.85 1.93
CA VAL A 67 0.87 15.32 1.23
C VAL A 67 1.10 15.39 -0.27
N GLY A 68 1.52 16.54 -0.81
CA GLY A 68 1.74 16.72 -2.25
C GLY A 68 2.75 15.74 -2.82
N LEU A 69 3.90 15.55 -2.16
CA LEU A 69 4.92 14.61 -2.60
C LEU A 69 4.42 13.16 -2.53
N THR A 70 3.83 12.76 -1.40
CA THR A 70 3.31 11.40 -1.24
C THR A 70 2.21 11.11 -2.27
N THR A 71 1.24 12.01 -2.44
CA THR A 71 0.19 11.88 -3.44
C THR A 71 0.79 11.81 -4.85
N SER A 72 1.79 12.62 -5.19
CA SER A 72 2.42 12.59 -6.51
C SER A 72 3.09 11.24 -6.82
N MET A 73 3.73 10.62 -5.83
CA MET A 73 4.38 9.31 -5.98
C MET A 73 3.34 8.22 -6.24
N TRP A 74 2.27 8.21 -5.44
CA TRP A 74 1.21 7.20 -5.54
C TRP A 74 0.36 7.38 -6.80
N VAL A 75 -0.02 8.61 -7.12
CA VAL A 75 -0.78 8.93 -8.35
C VAL A 75 0.06 8.63 -9.58
N GLY A 76 1.37 8.94 -9.56
CA GLY A 76 2.27 8.58 -10.66
C GLY A 76 2.31 7.07 -10.91
N MET A 77 2.48 6.28 -9.85
CA MET A 77 2.42 4.82 -9.94
C MET A 77 1.06 4.32 -10.42
N PHE A 78 -0.04 4.90 -9.91
CA PHE A 78 -1.39 4.56 -10.35
C PHE A 78 -1.60 4.81 -11.84
N VAL A 79 -1.22 6.00 -12.34
CA VAL A 79 -1.33 6.36 -13.76
C VAL A 79 -0.48 5.43 -14.62
N LEU A 80 0.74 5.10 -14.19
CA LEU A 80 1.60 4.16 -14.90
C LEU A 80 0.96 2.78 -15.02
N THR A 81 0.41 2.24 -13.92
CA THR A 81 -0.29 0.95 -13.92
C THR A 81 -1.49 0.97 -14.86
N MET A 82 -2.27 2.05 -14.84
CA MET A 82 -3.41 2.24 -15.75
C MET A 82 -2.96 2.24 -17.22
N LEU A 83 -1.89 2.98 -17.55
CA LEU A 83 -1.34 3.02 -18.90
C LEU A 83 -0.86 1.64 -19.36
N ILE A 84 -0.20 0.88 -18.48
CA ILE A 84 0.23 -0.50 -18.79
C ILE A 84 -0.99 -1.39 -19.08
N GLY A 85 -2.03 -1.33 -18.23
CA GLY A 85 -3.28 -2.04 -18.44
C GLY A 85 -3.90 -1.77 -19.80
N PHE A 86 -4.04 -0.49 -20.15
CA PHE A 86 -4.61 -0.08 -21.43
C PHE A 86 -3.76 -0.51 -22.63
N VAL A 87 -2.45 -0.27 -22.60
CA VAL A 87 -1.56 -0.49 -23.75
C VAL A 87 -1.32 -1.98 -24.01
N PHE A 88 -1.14 -2.78 -22.96
CA PHE A 88 -0.72 -4.17 -23.10
C PHE A 88 -1.86 -5.19 -22.93
N TYR A 89 -2.90 -4.83 -22.16
CA TYR A 89 -3.97 -5.77 -21.79
C TYR A 89 -5.37 -5.31 -22.27
N GLY A 90 -5.49 -4.14 -22.89
CA GLY A 90 -6.73 -3.66 -23.50
C GLY A 90 -7.87 -3.37 -22.51
N GLY A 91 -7.56 -3.27 -21.22
CA GLY A 91 -8.55 -3.12 -20.15
C GLY A 91 -8.01 -2.35 -18.94
N VAL A 92 -8.92 -1.94 -18.06
CA VAL A 92 -8.56 -1.18 -16.85
C VAL A 92 -8.03 -2.14 -15.78
N PRO A 93 -6.86 -1.91 -15.16
CA PRO A 93 -6.36 -2.75 -14.07
C PRO A 93 -7.30 -2.79 -12.85
N GLU A 94 -7.04 -3.74 -11.94
CA GLU A 94 -7.69 -3.75 -10.62
C GLU A 94 -7.50 -2.39 -9.91
N PRO A 95 -8.51 -1.90 -9.16
CA PRO A 95 -9.73 -2.58 -8.73
C PRO A 95 -10.94 -2.39 -9.67
N PHE A 96 -10.76 -1.78 -10.85
CA PHE A 96 -11.88 -1.42 -11.73
C PHE A 96 -12.28 -2.54 -12.70
N SER A 97 -11.41 -3.53 -12.93
CA SER A 97 -11.76 -4.76 -13.63
C SER A 97 -10.90 -5.94 -13.13
N SER A 98 -11.34 -7.17 -13.41
CA SER A 98 -10.63 -8.40 -13.02
C SER A 98 -9.45 -8.66 -13.95
N VAL A 99 -8.26 -8.93 -13.40
CA VAL A 99 -7.10 -9.36 -14.20
C VAL A 99 -7.09 -10.89 -14.33
N GLY A 100 -7.85 -11.40 -15.29
CA GLY A 100 -7.84 -12.82 -15.65
C GLY A 100 -8.56 -13.08 -16.97
N PRO A 101 -8.22 -14.18 -17.69
CA PRO A 101 -9.10 -14.65 -18.76
C PRO A 101 -10.49 -14.95 -18.17
N PRO A 102 -11.58 -14.76 -18.94
CA PRO A 102 -12.92 -15.15 -18.51
C PRO A 102 -13.03 -16.64 -18.18
#